data_AF-A0A813DM02-F1
#
_entry.id   AF-A0A813DM02-F1
#
_cell.length_a   1.000
_cell.length_b   1.000
_cell.length_c   1.000
_cell.angle_alpha   90.00
_cell.angle_beta   90.00
_cell.angle_gamma   90.00
#
_symmetry.space_group_name_H-M   'P 1'
#
loop_
_entity.id
_entity.type
_entity.pdbx_description
1 polymer ?
#
loop_
_entity_poly.entity_id
_entity_poly.type
_entity_poly.pdbx_seq_one_letter_code
_entity_poly.pdbx_strand_id
1 'polypeptide(L)'
;MSFATAPRVASLLPSATEIVGHLGLQRYLVGVSHECDLAPSLEDLNVLLASGTCIRLTTSEIDPLLLSQEEINEAVIGSLRRGESLYGIIDSAFLVAKPTVVLTQALCNVCAPSASQVTGACELMDLSVQVLNLEPHNLGDVAESFVAVSTAITGSAELGQAACTKFLADVKAVTNAVAGLVGDRPCRRCVMLEWTDPLFDGGHWVPEMLVAAGGDAGWRQTGDKSKQIEPAVLEAYDPDCIVIACCGLDLDRNIRDAQVLEKKPWFAALRCVREGRVFAADGNRYFARPGPSLVAGVAILARCMHDADSAVVAAIEATGLLPAEGVAWARASGACRPSAPVPDIEELSCWAVHAKACERGELFYIDPASGYQVFTEVSQKKRGYCCGSGCRHCAYSHANVPAADRAARIQQPAWLHQIEISTSCPSIDLLFWSGGLDSFLAYRALQREGGENACVVFITTFDAKTRLIAHSEVAVDVIVKQAKAMGVGLVGIPLQTGRSYTEQVALGLSVAAAAAGVSKLPIKRICFGDLHLEPRRQARDAELAPLVQRLWGDSVVLHYPLWRKPYEELMADLVKSGAECLLSAVPKPPPPGASGIVVGARFGPELAKQAETAGWDAFGEAGEFHTVVSTWLL
;
A
#
# COMPACT_ATOMS: atom_id res chain seq x y z
N MET A 1 8.06 3.67 40.46
CA MET A 1 6.97 3.35 39.50
C MET A 1 7.58 3.47 38.11
N SER A 2 7.74 2.34 37.41
CA SER A 2 8.15 2.37 35.99
C SER A 2 7.04 3.06 35.22
N PHE A 3 7.33 4.18 34.56
CA PHE A 3 6.38 4.75 33.60
C PHE A 3 6.27 3.74 32.46
N ALA A 4 5.13 3.03 32.35
CA ALA A 4 4.88 2.16 31.21
C ALA A 4 5.04 3.00 29.94
N THR A 5 5.94 2.59 29.05
CA THR A 5 6.17 3.27 27.77
C THR A 5 4.87 3.31 26.99
N ALA A 6 4.54 4.46 26.40
CA ALA A 6 3.32 4.62 25.60
C ALA A 6 3.26 3.55 24.49
N PRO A 7 2.07 2.98 24.23
CA PRO A 7 1.92 1.91 23.24
C PRO A 7 2.28 2.40 21.84
N ARG A 8 2.95 1.53 21.08
CA ARG A 8 3.32 1.74 19.67
C ARG A 8 2.65 0.66 18.84
N VAL A 9 1.63 1.03 18.07
CA VAL A 9 0.74 0.08 17.42
C VAL A 9 1.10 -0.06 15.94
N ALA A 10 1.36 -1.31 15.53
CA ALA A 10 1.42 -1.71 14.14
C ALA A 10 0.11 -2.41 13.76
N SER A 11 -0.61 -1.93 12.76
CA SER A 11 -1.87 -2.56 12.31
C SER A 11 -1.71 -3.15 10.91
N LEU A 12 -1.62 -4.47 10.82
CA LEU A 12 -1.27 -5.17 9.59
C LEU A 12 -2.48 -5.57 8.73
N LEU A 13 -3.65 -5.01 9.03
CA LEU A 13 -4.85 -5.17 8.21
C LEU A 13 -5.76 -3.93 8.26
N PRO A 14 -6.48 -3.61 7.17
CA PRO A 14 -7.32 -2.42 7.10
C PRO A 14 -8.44 -2.37 8.15
N SER A 15 -9.07 -3.50 8.48
CA SER A 15 -10.16 -3.54 9.50
C SER A 15 -9.65 -3.18 10.89
N ALA A 16 -8.50 -3.71 11.31
CA ALA A 16 -7.90 -3.35 12.59
C ALA A 16 -7.50 -1.87 12.63
N THR A 17 -7.02 -1.31 11.52
CA THR A 17 -6.71 0.12 11.42
C THR A 17 -7.97 0.96 11.57
N GLU A 18 -9.07 0.55 10.93
CA GLU A 18 -10.38 1.19 11.09
C GLU A 18 -10.88 1.13 12.54
N ILE A 19 -10.75 -0.01 13.22
CA ILE A 19 -11.10 -0.16 14.64
C ILE A 19 -10.29 0.82 15.49
N VAL A 20 -8.97 0.94 15.25
CA VAL A 20 -8.11 1.89 15.97
C VAL A 20 -8.60 3.33 15.79
N GLY A 21 -8.97 3.73 14.58
CA GLY A 21 -9.54 5.06 14.31
C GLY A 21 -10.90 5.26 14.99
N HIS A 22 -11.78 4.27 14.91
CA HIS A 22 -13.11 4.32 15.53
C HIS A 22 -13.05 4.43 17.06
N LEU A 23 -12.04 3.84 17.70
CA LEU A 23 -11.77 3.98 19.12
C LEU A 23 -11.06 5.29 19.49
N GLY A 24 -10.71 6.13 18.51
CA GLY A 24 -9.97 7.36 18.69
C GLY A 24 -8.51 7.12 19.15
N LEU A 25 -7.91 5.99 18.77
CA LEU A 25 -6.57 5.54 19.21
C LEU A 25 -5.48 5.71 18.13
N GLN A 26 -5.78 6.37 17.01
CA GLN A 26 -4.89 6.52 15.85
C GLN A 26 -3.53 7.17 16.16
N ARG A 27 -3.45 7.99 17.22
CA ARG A 27 -2.20 8.60 17.71
C ARG A 27 -1.12 7.59 18.12
N TYR A 28 -1.49 6.33 18.38
CA TYR A 28 -0.55 5.27 18.73
C TYR A 28 -0.04 4.51 17.49
N LEU A 29 -0.59 4.76 16.30
CA LEU A 29 -0.16 4.09 15.07
C LEU A 29 1.26 4.52 14.68
N VAL A 30 2.17 3.55 14.67
CA VAL A 30 3.55 3.71 14.17
C VAL A 30 3.76 2.99 12.84
N GLY A 31 2.87 2.07 12.49
CA GLY A 31 2.84 1.51 11.15
C GLY A 31 1.55 0.78 10.80
N VAL A 32 1.33 0.64 9.49
CA VAL A 32 0.13 0.03 8.91
C VAL A 32 0.47 -0.92 7.75
N SER A 33 -0.46 -1.75 7.29
CA SER A 33 -0.26 -2.53 6.07
C SER A 33 -0.26 -1.63 4.82
N HIS A 34 0.22 -2.17 3.70
CA HIS A 34 0.14 -1.47 2.41
C HIS A 34 -1.30 -1.21 1.93
N GLU A 35 -2.27 -2.02 2.39
CA GLU A 35 -3.69 -1.90 2.02
C GLU A 35 -4.47 -0.93 2.90
N CYS A 36 -3.91 -0.50 4.04
CA CYS A 36 -4.59 0.45 4.91
C CYS A 36 -4.77 1.80 4.20
N ASP A 37 -6.02 2.21 4.08
CA ASP A 37 -6.46 3.44 3.42
C ASP A 37 -7.23 4.36 4.39
N LEU A 38 -7.64 5.53 3.90
CA LEU A 38 -8.45 6.49 4.66
C LEU A 38 -9.83 5.93 4.98
N ALA A 39 -10.09 5.53 6.22
CA ALA A 39 -11.45 5.32 6.75
C ALA A 39 -12.09 6.64 7.20
N PRO A 40 -13.44 6.78 7.16
CA PRO A 40 -14.13 7.97 7.68
C PRO A 40 -13.77 8.29 9.14
N SER A 41 -13.40 7.28 9.93
CA SER A 41 -12.95 7.42 11.32
C SER A 41 -11.43 7.61 11.48
N LEU A 42 -10.70 7.76 10.37
CA LEU A 42 -9.24 7.89 10.30
C LEU A 42 -8.84 9.14 9.49
N GLU A 43 -9.47 10.29 9.78
CA GLU A 43 -9.12 11.56 9.12
C GLU A 43 -7.62 11.88 9.24
N ASP A 44 -6.97 11.38 10.29
CA ASP A 44 -5.54 11.61 10.57
C ASP A 44 -4.58 10.61 9.91
N LEU A 45 -5.01 9.49 9.30
CA LEU A 45 -4.04 8.49 8.82
C LEU A 45 -3.13 9.05 7.72
N ASN A 46 -3.70 9.84 6.79
CA ASN A 46 -2.90 10.52 5.79
C ASN A 46 -1.96 11.54 6.41
N VAL A 47 -2.35 12.21 7.49
CA VAL A 47 -1.46 13.14 8.21
C VAL A 47 -0.31 12.37 8.85
N LEU A 48 -0.58 11.23 9.49
CA LEU A 48 0.43 10.37 10.13
C LEU A 48 1.43 9.76 9.13
N LEU A 49 0.93 9.30 7.97
CA LEU A 49 1.77 8.82 6.87
C LEU A 49 2.55 9.98 6.23
N ALA A 50 1.87 11.11 5.99
CA ALA A 50 2.48 12.31 5.44
C ALA A 50 3.41 13.02 6.42
N SER A 51 3.45 12.70 7.71
CA SER A 51 4.46 13.19 8.66
C SER A 51 5.61 12.20 8.87
N GLY A 52 5.44 10.93 8.49
CA GLY A 52 6.38 9.85 8.80
C GLY A 52 6.28 9.34 10.24
N THR A 53 5.25 9.75 10.98
CA THR A 53 4.93 9.21 12.31
C THR A 53 4.47 7.75 12.20
N CYS A 54 3.72 7.46 11.14
CA CYS A 54 3.29 6.12 10.73
C CYS A 54 3.93 5.78 9.37
N ILE A 55 4.31 4.51 9.16
CA ILE A 55 4.88 4.01 7.89
C ILE A 55 4.26 2.68 7.49
N ARG A 56 4.30 2.32 6.21
CA ARG A 56 3.85 1.00 5.76
C ARG A 56 4.86 -0.08 6.13
N LEU A 57 4.35 -1.19 6.65
CA LEU A 57 5.14 -2.28 7.23
C LEU A 57 5.09 -3.58 6.42
N THR A 58 4.21 -3.66 5.43
CA THR A 58 4.03 -4.84 4.59
C THR A 58 4.06 -4.48 3.12
N THR A 59 4.31 -5.48 2.28
CA THR A 59 4.25 -5.39 0.81
C THR A 59 3.30 -6.47 0.27
N SER A 60 2.90 -6.33 -0.99
CA SER A 60 2.22 -7.38 -1.75
C SER A 60 2.89 -7.53 -3.10
N GLU A 61 3.00 -8.77 -3.56
CA GLU A 61 3.44 -9.08 -4.93
C GLU A 61 2.29 -9.00 -5.95
N ILE A 62 1.05 -9.01 -5.46
CA ILE A 62 -0.18 -8.91 -6.25
C ILE A 62 -0.64 -7.45 -6.27
N ASP A 63 -0.78 -6.89 -7.47
CA ASP A 63 -1.52 -5.65 -7.69
C ASP A 63 -2.92 -5.98 -8.22
N PRO A 64 -3.96 -6.00 -7.36
CA PRO A 64 -5.29 -6.41 -7.76
C PRO A 64 -5.92 -5.44 -8.76
N LEU A 65 -5.42 -4.20 -8.91
CA LEU A 65 -5.96 -3.24 -9.88
C LEU A 65 -5.50 -3.54 -11.31
N LEU A 66 -4.44 -4.34 -11.48
CA LEU A 66 -3.84 -4.64 -12.76
C LEU A 66 -4.17 -6.04 -13.29
N LEU A 67 -4.66 -6.92 -12.41
CA LEU A 67 -4.94 -8.32 -12.71
C LEU A 67 -6.45 -8.56 -12.80
N SER A 68 -6.86 -9.44 -13.72
CA SER A 68 -8.20 -10.01 -13.77
C SER A 68 -8.49 -10.93 -12.58
N GLN A 69 -9.75 -11.27 -12.34
CA GLN A 69 -10.13 -12.16 -11.23
C GLN A 69 -9.49 -13.55 -11.34
N GLU A 70 -9.36 -14.06 -12.56
CA GLU A 70 -8.68 -15.33 -12.85
C GLU A 70 -7.18 -15.25 -12.55
N GLU A 71 -6.50 -14.18 -12.96
CA GLU A 71 -5.07 -13.99 -12.69
C GLU A 71 -4.77 -13.77 -11.20
N ILE A 72 -5.64 -13.02 -10.50
CA ILE A 72 -5.55 -12.89 -9.04
C ILE A 72 -5.66 -14.28 -8.41
N ASN A 73 -6.61 -15.11 -8.86
CA ASN A 73 -6.82 -16.45 -8.33
C ASN A 73 -5.60 -17.35 -8.56
N GLU A 74 -5.03 -17.35 -9.77
CA GLU A 74 -3.80 -18.09 -10.08
C GLU A 74 -2.61 -17.63 -9.22
N ALA A 75 -2.44 -16.32 -9.02
CA ALA A 75 -1.39 -15.78 -8.17
C ALA A 75 -1.56 -16.20 -6.69
N VAL A 76 -2.79 -16.11 -6.16
CA VAL A 76 -3.14 -16.54 -4.80
C VAL A 76 -2.90 -18.04 -4.60
N ILE A 77 -3.42 -18.87 -5.50
CA ILE A 77 -3.22 -20.33 -5.47
C ILE A 77 -1.73 -20.68 -5.57
N GLY A 78 -1.00 -20.00 -6.46
CA GLY A 78 0.43 -20.17 -6.65
C GLY A 78 1.22 -19.96 -5.35
N SER A 79 0.95 -18.85 -4.66
CA SER A 79 1.59 -18.54 -3.36
C SER A 79 1.25 -19.57 -2.29
N LEU A 80 -0.03 -19.92 -2.15
CA LEU A 80 -0.47 -20.92 -1.18
C LEU A 80 0.17 -22.29 -1.42
N ARG A 81 0.32 -22.72 -2.69
CA ARG A 81 0.99 -23.99 -3.05
C ARG A 81 2.48 -24.00 -2.69
N ARG A 82 3.15 -22.85 -2.78
CA ARG A 82 4.57 -22.72 -2.41
C ARG A 82 4.78 -22.56 -0.91
N GLY A 83 3.71 -22.43 -0.12
CA GLY A 83 3.79 -22.11 1.31
C GLY A 83 4.34 -20.70 1.56
N GLU A 84 4.33 -19.86 0.53
CA GLU A 84 4.73 -18.45 0.60
C GLU A 84 3.52 -17.63 1.02
N SER A 85 3.75 -16.61 1.84
CA SER A 85 2.74 -15.59 2.09
C SER A 85 2.71 -14.61 0.94
N LEU A 86 1.50 -14.23 0.53
CA LEU A 86 1.27 -13.18 -0.45
C LEU A 86 1.82 -11.82 -0.01
N TYR A 87 2.01 -11.67 1.31
CA TYR A 87 2.49 -10.45 1.92
C TYR A 87 3.85 -10.66 2.56
N GLY A 88 4.76 -9.74 2.26
CA GLY A 88 6.04 -9.63 2.93
C GLY A 88 5.96 -8.69 4.13
N ILE A 89 6.63 -9.05 5.23
CA ILE A 89 7.00 -8.10 6.29
C ILE A 89 8.24 -7.34 5.84
N ILE A 90 8.25 -6.02 6.05
CA ILE A 90 9.42 -5.19 5.76
C ILE A 90 10.23 -5.02 7.05
N ASP A 91 11.29 -5.82 7.20
CA ASP A 91 12.13 -5.86 8.41
C ASP A 91 12.64 -4.46 8.79
N SER A 92 13.19 -3.72 7.81
CA SER A 92 13.68 -2.35 8.02
C SER A 92 12.60 -1.39 8.53
N ALA A 93 11.36 -1.55 8.08
CA ALA A 93 10.24 -0.73 8.53
C ALA A 93 9.82 -1.08 9.96
N PHE A 94 9.84 -2.36 10.33
CA PHE A 94 9.58 -2.81 11.71
C PHE A 94 10.66 -2.31 12.68
N LEU A 95 11.93 -2.38 12.31
CA LEU A 95 13.05 -1.84 13.10
C LEU A 95 12.91 -0.34 13.35
N VAL A 96 12.42 0.40 12.36
CA VAL A 96 12.17 1.85 12.46
C VAL A 96 10.90 2.15 13.26
N ALA A 97 9.85 1.37 13.06
CA ALA A 97 8.56 1.57 13.72
C ALA A 97 8.59 1.13 15.19
N LYS A 98 9.44 0.17 15.57
CA LYS A 98 9.58 -0.38 16.93
C LYS A 98 8.22 -0.61 17.61
N PRO A 99 7.29 -1.39 17.01
CA PRO A 99 5.97 -1.60 17.59
C PRO A 99 6.07 -2.36 18.92
N THR A 100 5.14 -2.10 19.83
CA THR A 100 4.95 -2.86 21.07
C THR A 100 3.68 -3.72 21.01
N VAL A 101 2.74 -3.35 20.13
CA VAL A 101 1.51 -4.10 19.85
C VAL A 101 1.39 -4.25 18.33
N VAL A 102 1.17 -5.46 17.85
CA VAL A 102 0.83 -5.74 16.45
C VAL A 102 -0.59 -6.29 16.38
N LEU A 103 -1.43 -5.67 15.58
CA LEU A 103 -2.76 -6.16 15.24
C LEU A 103 -2.66 -6.91 13.90
N THR A 104 -2.98 -8.20 13.90
CA THR A 104 -3.05 -9.03 12.69
C THR A 104 -4.32 -9.91 12.68
N GLN A 105 -4.47 -10.79 11.69
CA GLN A 105 -5.64 -11.67 11.53
C GLN A 105 -5.22 -13.04 10.97
N ALA A 106 -6.01 -14.08 11.28
CA ALA A 106 -5.84 -15.43 10.73
C ALA A 106 -7.13 -16.05 10.15
N LEU A 107 -8.18 -15.25 9.94
CA LEU A 107 -9.42 -15.69 9.25
C LEU A 107 -9.14 -16.26 7.84
N CYS A 108 -8.20 -15.62 7.13
CA CYS A 108 -7.84 -15.98 5.77
C CYS A 108 -6.32 -15.92 5.62
N ASN A 109 -5.71 -17.00 5.13
CA ASN A 109 -4.27 -17.10 4.85
C ASN A 109 -3.82 -16.21 3.67
N VAL A 110 -4.75 -15.45 3.08
CA VAL A 110 -4.57 -14.63 1.89
C VAL A 110 -4.67 -13.15 2.20
N CYS A 111 -5.18 -12.72 3.38
CA CYS A 111 -5.59 -11.32 3.62
C CYS A 111 -4.68 -10.50 4.56
N ALA A 112 -3.79 -11.15 5.33
CA ALA A 112 -2.81 -10.46 6.18
C ALA A 112 -1.61 -11.39 6.50
N PRO A 113 -0.43 -10.86 6.89
CA PRO A 113 0.64 -11.68 7.44
C PRO A 113 0.17 -12.45 8.69
N SER A 114 0.43 -13.75 8.75
CA SER A 114 -0.02 -14.56 9.88
C SER A 114 0.68 -14.17 11.19
N ALA A 115 0.06 -14.51 12.33
CA ALA A 115 0.68 -14.30 13.63
C ALA A 115 2.05 -14.98 13.76
N SER A 116 2.23 -16.18 13.18
CA SER A 116 3.52 -16.88 13.23
C SER A 116 4.61 -16.16 12.41
N GLN A 117 4.24 -15.55 11.28
CA GLN A 117 5.17 -14.76 10.49
C GLN A 117 5.58 -13.47 11.20
N VAL A 118 4.62 -12.78 11.82
CA VAL A 118 4.89 -11.59 12.63
C VAL A 118 5.80 -11.93 13.79
N THR A 119 5.47 -12.96 14.57
CA THR A 119 6.28 -13.38 15.72
C THR A 119 7.68 -13.77 15.28
N GLY A 120 7.83 -14.57 14.22
CA GLY A 120 9.14 -14.97 13.71
C GLY A 120 9.98 -13.78 13.21
N ALA A 121 9.37 -12.81 12.52
CA ALA A 121 10.06 -11.60 12.10
C ALA A 121 10.50 -10.75 13.31
N CYS A 122 9.63 -10.56 14.31
CA CYS A 122 9.95 -9.83 15.53
C CYS A 122 11.06 -10.52 16.34
N GLU A 123 11.06 -11.84 16.44
CA GLU A 123 12.12 -12.62 17.11
C GLU A 123 13.48 -12.43 16.43
N LEU A 124 13.52 -12.46 15.08
CA LEU A 124 14.75 -12.21 14.31
C LEU A 124 15.29 -10.79 14.50
N MET A 125 14.40 -9.82 14.75
CA MET A 125 14.73 -8.41 14.98
C MET A 125 14.92 -8.05 16.46
N ASP A 126 14.84 -9.02 17.38
CA ASP A 126 14.87 -8.81 18.85
C ASP A 126 13.85 -7.76 19.34
N LEU A 127 12.64 -7.80 18.76
CA LEU A 127 11.53 -6.91 19.14
C LEU A 127 10.55 -7.63 20.08
N SER A 128 10.36 -7.07 21.27
CA SER A 128 9.32 -7.54 22.21
C SER A 128 7.96 -6.93 21.85
N VAL A 129 7.07 -7.76 21.32
CA VAL A 129 5.78 -7.33 20.77
C VAL A 129 4.64 -8.21 21.27
N GLN A 130 3.56 -7.57 21.71
CA GLN A 130 2.27 -8.26 21.89
C GLN A 130 1.56 -8.38 20.54
N VAL A 131 1.43 -9.60 20.02
CA VAL A 131 0.66 -9.87 18.79
C VAL A 131 -0.79 -10.19 19.16
N LEU A 132 -1.72 -9.32 18.77
CA LEU A 132 -3.17 -9.58 18.85
C LEU A 132 -3.66 -10.08 17.50
N ASN A 133 -4.14 -11.32 17.48
CA ASN A 133 -4.73 -11.96 16.31
C ASN A 133 -6.25 -11.83 16.36
N LEU A 134 -6.86 -11.17 15.37
CA LEU A 134 -8.30 -10.97 15.27
C LEU A 134 -8.91 -12.05 14.37
N GLU A 135 -9.92 -12.77 14.88
CA GLU A 135 -10.58 -13.85 14.13
C GLU A 135 -12.12 -13.82 14.24
N PRO A 136 -12.79 -12.70 13.88
CA PRO A 136 -14.25 -12.64 13.95
C PRO A 136 -14.95 -13.49 12.88
N HIS A 137 -15.87 -14.35 13.28
CA HIS A 137 -16.66 -15.21 12.38
C HIS A 137 -18.09 -14.70 12.19
N ASN A 138 -18.60 -13.88 13.10
CA ASN A 138 -19.95 -13.31 13.05
C ASN A 138 -19.94 -11.84 13.52
N LEU A 139 -21.05 -11.11 13.40
CA LEU A 139 -21.14 -9.69 13.78
C LEU A 139 -20.91 -9.46 15.29
N GLY A 140 -21.25 -10.45 16.12
CA GLY A 140 -20.93 -10.44 17.55
C GLY A 140 -19.41 -10.45 17.79
N ASP A 141 -18.68 -11.37 17.15
CA ASP A 141 -17.22 -11.45 17.25
C ASP A 141 -16.54 -10.17 16.70
N VAL A 142 -17.11 -9.56 15.65
CA VAL A 142 -16.66 -8.26 15.14
C VAL A 142 -16.77 -7.20 16.23
N ALA A 143 -17.91 -7.15 16.94
CA ALA A 143 -18.11 -6.20 18.03
C ALA A 143 -17.14 -6.46 19.21
N GLU A 144 -16.88 -7.73 19.53
CA GLU A 144 -15.89 -8.11 20.56
C GLU A 144 -14.46 -7.74 20.18
N SER A 145 -14.12 -7.70 18.89
CA SER A 145 -12.81 -7.27 18.40
C SER A 145 -12.49 -5.83 18.83
N PHE A 146 -13.48 -4.96 19.02
CA PHE A 146 -13.27 -3.59 19.51
C PHE A 146 -12.79 -3.59 20.96
N VAL A 147 -13.30 -4.51 21.79
CA VAL A 147 -12.89 -4.71 23.18
C VAL A 147 -11.46 -5.24 23.23
N ALA A 148 -11.14 -6.22 22.37
CA ALA A 148 -9.80 -6.80 22.29
C ALA A 148 -8.76 -5.75 21.88
N VAL A 149 -9.04 -4.96 20.83
CA VAL A 149 -8.13 -3.88 20.37
C VAL A 149 -7.97 -2.80 21.43
N SER A 150 -9.06 -2.33 22.04
CA SER A 150 -9.00 -1.35 23.14
C SER A 150 -8.12 -1.83 24.28
N THR A 151 -8.29 -3.09 24.71
CA THR A 151 -7.54 -3.69 25.81
C THR A 151 -6.07 -3.85 25.48
N ALA A 152 -5.75 -4.34 24.27
CA ALA A 152 -4.36 -4.53 23.85
C ALA A 152 -3.59 -3.20 23.75
N ILE A 153 -4.25 -2.12 23.31
CA ILE A 153 -3.58 -0.82 23.15
C ILE A 153 -3.52 -0.06 24.47
N THR A 154 -4.61 -0.03 25.24
CA THR A 154 -4.76 0.90 26.39
C THR A 154 -4.69 0.21 27.75
N GLY A 155 -4.78 -1.12 27.79
CA GLY A 155 -5.00 -1.87 29.04
C GLY A 155 -6.44 -1.77 29.58
N SER A 156 -7.35 -1.08 28.89
CA SER A 156 -8.76 -0.91 29.28
C SER A 156 -9.72 -1.35 28.19
N ALA A 157 -10.82 -1.98 28.60
CA ALA A 157 -11.91 -2.42 27.74
C ALA A 157 -12.98 -1.33 27.49
N GLU A 158 -12.92 -0.20 28.20
CA GLU A 158 -14.03 0.78 28.27
C GLU A 158 -14.41 1.35 26.90
N LEU A 159 -13.43 1.85 26.13
CA LEU A 159 -13.66 2.39 24.78
C LEU A 159 -14.23 1.30 23.85
N GLY A 160 -13.66 0.10 23.92
CA GLY A 160 -14.11 -1.04 23.14
C GLY A 160 -15.55 -1.47 23.47
N GLN A 161 -15.94 -1.46 24.74
CA GLN A 161 -17.29 -1.83 25.17
C GLN A 161 -18.34 -0.81 24.69
N ALA A 162 -18.01 0.47 24.73
CA ALA A 162 -18.85 1.53 24.19
C ALA A 162 -19.03 1.38 22.67
N ALA A 163 -17.94 1.15 21.93
CA ALA A 163 -17.98 0.92 20.48
C ALA A 163 -18.76 -0.35 20.12
N CYS A 164 -18.57 -1.45 20.86
CA CYS A 164 -19.30 -2.71 20.69
C CYS A 164 -20.81 -2.49 20.82
N THR A 165 -21.23 -1.81 21.89
CA THR A 165 -22.64 -1.49 22.14
C THR A 165 -23.23 -0.66 21.01
N LYS A 166 -22.49 0.37 20.54
CA LYS A 166 -22.93 1.23 19.44
C LYS A 166 -23.08 0.45 18.12
N PHE A 167 -22.09 -0.36 17.76
CA PHE A 167 -22.11 -1.14 16.52
C PHE A 167 -23.32 -2.07 16.44
N LEU A 168 -23.59 -2.84 17.50
CA LEU A 168 -24.75 -3.72 17.55
C LEU A 168 -26.07 -2.94 17.52
N ALA A 169 -26.12 -1.76 18.15
CA ALA A 169 -27.28 -0.88 18.08
C ALA A 169 -27.52 -0.33 16.67
N ASP A 170 -26.48 0.06 15.95
CA ASP A 170 -26.58 0.58 14.58
C ASP A 170 -27.00 -0.53 13.59
N VAL A 171 -26.46 -1.75 13.71
CA VAL A 171 -26.94 -2.92 12.93
C VAL A 171 -28.44 -3.14 13.18
N LYS A 172 -28.86 -3.13 14.45
CA LYS A 172 -30.27 -3.30 14.82
C LYS A 172 -31.15 -2.15 14.30
N ALA A 173 -30.62 -0.94 14.19
CA ALA A 173 -31.36 0.19 13.64
C ALA A 173 -31.74 -0.06 12.17
N VAL A 174 -30.81 -0.58 11.36
CA VAL A 174 -31.11 -0.99 9.98
C VAL A 174 -32.15 -2.11 9.95
N THR A 175 -31.99 -3.14 10.79
CA THR A 175 -32.96 -4.24 10.86
C THR A 175 -34.37 -3.77 11.22
N ASN A 176 -34.50 -2.86 12.19
CA ASN A 176 -35.79 -2.30 12.59
C ASN A 176 -36.42 -1.44 11.49
N ALA A 177 -35.61 -0.68 10.74
CA ALA A 177 -36.08 0.15 9.63
C ALA A 177 -36.71 -0.70 8.52
N VAL A 178 -36.16 -1.88 8.26
CA VAL A 178 -36.73 -2.84 7.29
C VAL A 178 -37.92 -3.60 7.88
N ALA A 179 -37.75 -4.23 9.04
CA ALA A 179 -38.76 -5.11 9.64
C ALA A 179 -40.09 -4.38 9.93
N GLY A 180 -40.03 -3.10 10.32
CA GLY A 180 -41.21 -2.28 10.61
C GLY A 180 -42.13 -2.02 9.41
N LEU A 181 -41.65 -2.25 8.18
CA LEU A 181 -42.35 -1.93 6.93
C LEU A 181 -42.62 -3.15 6.04
N VAL A 182 -41.78 -4.18 6.13
CA VAL A 182 -41.90 -5.41 5.33
C VAL A 182 -42.93 -6.39 5.94
N GLY A 183 -43.11 -6.39 7.27
CA GLY A 183 -44.10 -7.26 7.95
C GLY A 183 -43.88 -8.74 7.64
N ASP A 184 -44.98 -9.47 7.34
CA ASP A 184 -44.95 -10.92 7.03
C ASP A 184 -44.64 -11.24 5.55
N ARG A 185 -44.16 -10.28 4.75
CA ARG A 185 -43.80 -10.55 3.34
C ARG A 185 -42.62 -11.55 3.28
N PRO A 186 -42.52 -12.36 2.22
CA PRO A 186 -41.37 -13.25 2.04
C PRO A 186 -40.04 -12.48 2.01
N CYS A 187 -39.03 -13.00 2.70
CA CYS A 187 -37.68 -12.45 2.67
C CYS A 187 -37.12 -12.43 1.24
N ARG A 188 -36.27 -11.43 0.96
CA ARG A 188 -35.61 -11.31 -0.35
C ARG A 188 -34.44 -12.28 -0.44
N ARG A 189 -34.41 -13.10 -1.50
CA ARG A 189 -33.27 -13.98 -1.79
C ARG A 189 -32.15 -13.15 -2.40
N CYS A 190 -31.13 -12.82 -1.62
CA CYS A 190 -30.00 -12.04 -2.08
C CYS A 190 -28.72 -12.88 -2.04
N VAL A 191 -27.95 -12.83 -3.12
CA VAL A 191 -26.61 -13.43 -3.17
C VAL A 191 -25.57 -12.32 -3.25
N MET A 192 -24.61 -12.36 -2.34
CA MET A 192 -23.41 -11.53 -2.41
C MET A 192 -22.24 -12.38 -2.90
N LEU A 193 -21.53 -11.88 -3.92
CA LEU A 193 -20.34 -12.54 -4.46
C LEU A 193 -19.08 -11.79 -4.03
N GLU A 194 -18.17 -12.51 -3.36
CA GLU A 194 -16.88 -11.99 -2.90
C GLU A 194 -15.73 -12.29 -3.89
N TRP A 195 -16.01 -13.11 -4.91
CA TRP A 195 -15.12 -13.42 -6.02
C TRP A 195 -15.95 -13.84 -7.22
N THR A 196 -15.58 -13.43 -8.44
CA THR A 196 -16.39 -13.70 -9.64
C THR A 196 -15.79 -14.72 -10.62
N ASP A 197 -14.50 -15.03 -10.51
CA ASP A 197 -13.87 -16.12 -11.28
C ASP A 197 -12.73 -16.84 -10.51
N PRO A 198 -12.97 -18.04 -9.94
CA PRO A 198 -14.26 -18.74 -9.87
C PRO A 198 -15.23 -18.04 -8.90
N LEU A 199 -16.51 -18.39 -8.92
CA LEU A 199 -17.50 -17.74 -8.05
C LEU A 199 -17.25 -18.13 -6.58
N PHE A 200 -17.09 -17.15 -5.70
CA PHE A 200 -17.16 -17.37 -4.25
C PHE A 200 -18.33 -16.59 -3.64
N ASP A 201 -18.99 -17.25 -2.69
CA ASP A 201 -20.01 -16.63 -1.86
C ASP A 201 -19.43 -15.76 -0.73
N GLY A 202 -20.34 -15.08 0.00
CA GLY A 202 -20.01 -14.40 1.24
C GLY A 202 -20.11 -15.30 2.47
N GLY A 203 -18.98 -15.53 3.13
CA GLY A 203 -18.87 -16.31 4.37
C GLY A 203 -18.87 -15.44 5.64
N HIS A 204 -18.49 -16.06 6.76
CA HIS A 204 -18.32 -15.44 8.07
C HIS A 204 -19.57 -14.66 8.52
N TRP A 205 -19.47 -13.33 8.59
CA TRP A 205 -20.51 -12.42 9.07
C TRP A 205 -21.53 -12.05 7.99
N VAL A 206 -21.25 -12.32 6.70
CA VAL A 206 -22.13 -11.92 5.59
C VAL A 206 -23.53 -12.53 5.69
N PRO A 207 -23.73 -13.82 6.06
CA PRO A 207 -25.06 -14.36 6.32
C PRO A 207 -25.86 -13.55 7.35
N GLU A 208 -25.24 -13.10 8.44
CA GLU A 208 -25.91 -12.23 9.42
C GLU A 208 -26.21 -10.84 8.86
N MET A 209 -25.34 -10.29 8.02
CA MET A 209 -25.61 -9.03 7.33
C MET A 209 -26.82 -9.14 6.39
N LEU A 210 -26.94 -10.24 5.64
CA LEU A 210 -28.10 -10.50 4.77
C LEU A 210 -29.39 -10.60 5.58
N VAL A 211 -29.37 -11.31 6.71
CA VAL A 211 -30.53 -11.41 7.62
C VAL A 211 -30.86 -10.05 8.24
N ALA A 212 -29.86 -9.30 8.72
CA ALA A 212 -30.04 -7.98 9.31
C ALA A 212 -30.62 -6.96 8.32
N ALA A 213 -30.36 -7.15 7.02
CA ALA A 213 -30.93 -6.39 5.91
C ALA A 213 -32.36 -6.81 5.51
N GLY A 214 -32.94 -7.81 6.18
CA GLY A 214 -34.27 -8.37 5.87
C GLY A 214 -34.28 -9.35 4.70
N GLY A 215 -33.13 -9.94 4.39
CA GLY A 215 -32.97 -10.97 3.37
C GLY A 215 -33.06 -12.40 3.92
N ASP A 216 -33.09 -13.35 2.99
CA ASP A 216 -32.92 -14.77 3.27
C ASP A 216 -31.44 -15.17 3.14
N ALA A 217 -30.88 -15.75 4.20
CA ALA A 217 -29.55 -16.35 4.20
C ALA A 217 -29.59 -17.88 4.19
N GLY A 218 -30.75 -18.51 3.97
CA GLY A 218 -31.00 -19.95 4.11
C GLY A 218 -30.17 -20.87 3.21
N TRP A 219 -29.36 -20.31 2.30
CA TRP A 219 -28.40 -21.05 1.48
C TRP A 219 -27.00 -21.15 2.14
N ARG A 220 -26.76 -20.46 3.27
CA ARG A 220 -25.49 -20.46 4.04
C ARG A 220 -25.73 -20.53 5.54
N GLN A 221 -24.76 -21.13 6.26
CA GLN A 221 -24.70 -21.08 7.71
C GLN A 221 -23.82 -19.91 8.16
N THR A 222 -24.26 -19.15 9.17
CA THR A 222 -23.44 -18.10 9.80
C THR A 222 -22.12 -18.66 10.31
N GLY A 223 -21.02 -17.92 10.10
CA GLY A 223 -19.69 -18.29 10.59
C GLY A 223 -18.89 -19.20 9.67
N ASP A 224 -19.52 -19.83 8.67
CA ASP A 224 -18.80 -20.65 7.68
C ASP A 224 -17.92 -19.79 6.77
N LYS A 225 -16.69 -20.24 6.51
CA LYS A 225 -15.79 -19.61 5.51
C LYS A 225 -16.45 -19.53 4.14
N SER A 226 -16.11 -18.50 3.36
CA SER A 226 -16.51 -18.36 1.96
C SER A 226 -16.15 -19.63 1.18
N LYS A 227 -17.07 -20.12 0.34
CA LYS A 227 -16.88 -21.33 -0.48
C LYS A 227 -17.02 -20.97 -1.96
N GLN A 228 -16.26 -21.68 -2.77
CA GLN A 228 -16.47 -21.68 -4.21
C GLN A 228 -17.85 -22.27 -4.50
N ILE A 229 -18.61 -21.63 -5.38
CA ILE A 229 -19.92 -22.09 -5.84
C ILE A 229 -19.92 -22.27 -7.36
N GLU A 230 -20.65 -23.28 -7.81
CA GLU A 230 -20.84 -23.50 -9.25
C GLU A 230 -22.00 -22.63 -9.77
N PRO A 231 -21.96 -22.15 -11.04
CA PRO A 231 -23.06 -21.40 -11.65
C PRO A 231 -24.44 -22.05 -11.47
N ALA A 232 -24.52 -23.38 -11.56
CA ALA A 232 -25.77 -24.13 -11.39
C ALA A 232 -26.42 -23.95 -10.02
N VAL A 233 -25.64 -23.63 -8.98
CA VAL A 233 -26.16 -23.34 -7.63
C VAL A 233 -26.95 -22.03 -7.63
N LEU A 234 -26.43 -20.99 -8.29
CA LEU A 234 -27.13 -19.71 -8.44
C LEU A 234 -28.39 -19.85 -9.28
N GLU A 235 -28.32 -20.62 -10.37
CA GLU A 235 -29.48 -20.91 -11.24
C GLU A 235 -30.60 -21.61 -10.46
N ALA A 236 -30.26 -22.61 -9.64
CA ALA A 236 -31.23 -23.32 -8.81
C ALA A 236 -31.80 -22.45 -7.68
N TYR A 237 -30.99 -21.56 -7.11
CA TYR A 237 -31.43 -20.65 -6.04
C TYR A 237 -32.36 -19.53 -6.53
N ASP A 238 -32.24 -19.11 -7.80
CA ASP A 238 -33.01 -18.02 -8.44
C ASP A 238 -33.07 -16.74 -7.57
N PRO A 239 -31.94 -16.05 -7.35
CA PRO A 239 -31.89 -14.88 -6.49
C PRO A 239 -32.78 -13.75 -7.00
N ASP A 240 -33.39 -13.00 -6.07
CA ASP A 240 -34.14 -11.77 -6.37
C ASP A 240 -33.20 -10.60 -6.71
N CYS A 241 -31.99 -10.59 -6.18
CA CYS A 241 -30.93 -9.65 -6.54
C CYS A 241 -29.54 -10.24 -6.27
N ILE A 242 -28.53 -9.70 -6.96
CA ILE A 242 -27.13 -10.07 -6.78
C ILE A 242 -26.32 -8.82 -6.45
N VAL A 243 -25.44 -8.91 -5.46
CA VAL A 243 -24.50 -7.85 -5.08
C VAL A 243 -23.07 -8.34 -5.33
N ILE A 244 -22.37 -7.72 -6.27
CA ILE A 244 -20.95 -7.97 -6.55
C ILE A 244 -20.13 -7.09 -5.62
N ALA A 245 -19.42 -7.73 -4.68
CA ALA A 245 -18.66 -7.08 -3.64
C ALA A 245 -17.35 -7.84 -3.40
N CYS A 246 -16.52 -7.95 -4.44
CA CYS A 246 -15.30 -8.74 -4.36
C CYS A 246 -14.32 -8.19 -3.32
N CYS A 247 -13.73 -9.10 -2.55
CA CYS A 247 -12.82 -8.74 -1.46
C CYS A 247 -11.56 -8.04 -2.00
N GLY A 248 -11.06 -7.04 -1.26
CA GLY A 248 -9.91 -6.24 -1.70
C GLY A 248 -10.19 -5.24 -2.83
N LEU A 249 -11.40 -5.22 -3.42
CA LEU A 249 -11.75 -4.36 -4.56
C LEU A 249 -12.72 -3.24 -4.19
N ASP A 250 -12.52 -2.07 -4.82
CA ASP A 250 -13.40 -0.91 -4.70
C ASP A 250 -14.65 -1.02 -5.60
N LEU A 251 -15.56 -0.03 -5.46
CA LEU A 251 -16.79 0.03 -6.25
C LEU A 251 -16.53 0.02 -7.75
N ASP A 252 -15.62 0.87 -8.23
CA ASP A 252 -15.33 1.02 -9.65
C ASP A 252 -14.85 -0.30 -10.26
N ARG A 253 -14.05 -1.07 -9.52
CA ARG A 253 -13.62 -2.40 -9.92
C ARG A 253 -14.77 -3.40 -9.91
N ASN A 254 -15.58 -3.44 -8.86
CA ASN A 254 -16.71 -4.37 -8.79
C ASN A 254 -17.79 -4.09 -9.86
N ILE A 255 -17.98 -2.83 -10.29
CA ILE A 255 -18.83 -2.50 -11.45
C ILE A 255 -18.26 -3.16 -12.73
N ARG A 256 -16.94 -3.08 -12.94
CA ARG A 256 -16.30 -3.70 -14.12
C ARG A 256 -16.42 -5.23 -14.09
N ASP A 257 -16.17 -5.84 -12.94
CA ASP A 257 -16.27 -7.30 -12.81
C ASP A 257 -17.72 -7.78 -12.98
N ALA A 258 -18.71 -7.02 -12.49
CA ALA A 258 -20.12 -7.28 -12.77
C ALA A 258 -20.44 -7.26 -14.28
N GLN A 259 -19.91 -6.29 -15.03
CA GLN A 259 -20.09 -6.19 -16.49
C GLN A 259 -19.43 -7.34 -17.25
N VAL A 260 -18.32 -7.88 -16.76
CA VAL A 260 -17.71 -9.09 -17.32
C VAL A 260 -18.63 -10.29 -17.08
N LEU A 261 -19.18 -10.42 -15.88
CA LEU A 261 -20.08 -11.52 -15.51
C LEU A 261 -21.40 -11.48 -16.30
N GLU A 262 -21.96 -10.28 -16.53
CA GLU A 262 -23.16 -10.04 -17.36
C GLU A 262 -23.01 -10.52 -18.81
N LYS A 263 -21.79 -10.65 -19.34
CA LYS A 263 -21.54 -11.21 -20.67
C LYS A 263 -21.59 -12.75 -20.69
N LYS A 264 -21.55 -13.42 -19.54
CA LYS A 264 -21.63 -14.89 -19.48
C LYS A 264 -23.08 -15.33 -19.73
N PRO A 265 -23.35 -16.25 -20.69
CA PRO A 265 -24.73 -16.62 -21.06
C PRO A 265 -25.60 -17.12 -19.91
N TRP A 266 -25.02 -17.90 -19.00
CA TRP A 266 -25.73 -18.44 -17.83
C TRP A 266 -26.16 -17.33 -16.87
N PHE A 267 -25.31 -16.32 -16.65
CA PHE A 267 -25.60 -15.22 -15.74
C PHE A 267 -26.65 -14.27 -16.35
N ALA A 268 -26.52 -13.94 -17.64
CA ALA A 268 -27.52 -13.16 -18.38
C ALA A 268 -28.91 -13.82 -18.41
N ALA A 269 -28.98 -15.15 -18.25
CA ALA A 269 -30.23 -15.90 -18.20
C ALA A 269 -30.94 -15.85 -16.83
N LEU A 270 -30.31 -15.34 -15.78
CA LEU A 270 -30.93 -15.19 -14.46
C LEU A 270 -32.03 -14.12 -14.47
N ARG A 271 -33.10 -14.35 -13.71
CA ARG A 271 -34.26 -13.45 -13.63
C ARG A 271 -33.85 -12.06 -13.13
N CYS A 272 -33.13 -11.98 -12.02
CA CYS A 272 -32.69 -10.70 -11.45
C CYS A 272 -31.78 -9.90 -12.40
N VAL A 273 -30.98 -10.57 -13.24
CA VAL A 273 -30.12 -9.91 -14.23
C VAL A 273 -30.96 -9.28 -15.33
N ARG A 274 -31.94 -10.01 -15.89
CA ARG A 274 -32.89 -9.46 -16.88
C ARG A 274 -33.72 -8.29 -16.35
N GLU A 275 -33.98 -8.27 -15.05
CA GLU A 275 -34.74 -7.22 -14.36
C GLU A 275 -33.86 -6.05 -13.90
N GLY A 276 -32.55 -6.06 -14.17
CA GLY A 276 -31.63 -4.98 -13.78
C GLY A 276 -31.38 -4.89 -12.27
N ARG A 277 -31.47 -6.03 -11.56
CA ARG A 277 -31.27 -6.17 -10.10
C ARG A 277 -29.90 -6.77 -9.77
N VAL A 278 -28.88 -6.29 -10.48
CA VAL A 278 -27.45 -6.54 -10.21
C VAL A 278 -26.84 -5.24 -9.70
N PHE A 279 -26.21 -5.32 -8.54
CA PHE A 279 -25.56 -4.21 -7.88
C PHE A 279 -24.07 -4.50 -7.72
N ALA A 280 -23.28 -3.44 -7.62
CA ALA A 280 -21.88 -3.51 -7.24
C ALA A 280 -21.66 -2.63 -6.01
N ALA A 281 -20.73 -3.01 -5.15
CA ALA A 281 -20.35 -2.24 -3.97
C ALA A 281 -18.83 -2.28 -3.76
N ASP A 282 -18.30 -1.36 -2.97
CA ASP A 282 -16.93 -1.46 -2.44
C ASP A 282 -16.87 -2.66 -1.48
N GLY A 283 -16.41 -3.79 -2.04
CA GLY A 283 -16.32 -5.08 -1.38
C GLY A 283 -15.27 -5.09 -0.29
N ASN A 284 -14.16 -4.38 -0.53
CA ASN A 284 -13.09 -4.23 0.43
C ASN A 284 -13.59 -3.58 1.72
N ARG A 285 -14.20 -2.39 1.63
CA ARG A 285 -14.58 -1.62 2.82
C ARG A 285 -15.79 -2.19 3.55
N TYR A 286 -16.88 -2.44 2.82
CA TYR A 286 -18.19 -2.63 3.47
C TYR A 286 -18.52 -4.09 3.78
N PHE A 287 -17.73 -5.03 3.26
CA PHE A 287 -18.04 -6.47 3.34
C PHE A 287 -16.85 -7.32 3.77
N ALA A 288 -15.63 -7.03 3.32
CA ALA A 288 -14.45 -7.83 3.64
C ALA A 288 -13.70 -7.38 4.90
N ARG A 289 -13.92 -6.16 5.39
CA ARG A 289 -13.28 -5.63 6.61
C ARG A 289 -14.16 -5.86 7.84
N PRO A 290 -13.81 -6.81 8.74
CA PRO A 290 -14.55 -7.02 9.97
C PRO A 290 -14.35 -5.87 10.96
N GLY A 291 -15.14 -4.81 10.81
CA GLY A 291 -14.99 -3.59 11.56
C GLY A 291 -16.23 -2.69 11.47
N PRO A 292 -16.10 -1.42 11.88
CA PRO A 292 -17.20 -0.45 11.92
C PRO A 292 -17.97 -0.31 10.61
N SER A 293 -17.28 -0.37 9.45
CA SER A 293 -17.90 -0.23 8.13
C SER A 293 -18.93 -1.31 7.78
N LEU A 294 -18.95 -2.47 8.47
CA LEU A 294 -19.97 -3.49 8.21
C LEU A 294 -21.40 -2.99 8.46
N VAL A 295 -21.58 -2.02 9.37
CA VAL A 295 -22.89 -1.37 9.59
C VAL A 295 -23.43 -0.75 8.29
N ALA A 296 -22.57 -0.02 7.58
CA ALA A 296 -22.91 0.55 6.28
C ALA A 296 -23.11 -0.55 5.23
N GLY A 297 -22.35 -1.65 5.30
CA GLY A 297 -22.59 -2.83 4.46
C GLY A 297 -23.99 -3.44 4.63
N VAL A 298 -24.50 -3.53 5.88
CA VAL A 298 -25.88 -3.97 6.14
C VAL A 298 -26.89 -3.00 5.51
N ALA A 299 -26.67 -1.69 5.63
CA ALA A 299 -27.52 -0.68 5.01
C ALA A 299 -27.51 -0.76 3.47
N ILE A 300 -26.34 -1.00 2.86
CA ILE A 300 -26.20 -1.21 1.40
C ILE A 300 -27.00 -2.45 0.97
N LEU A 301 -26.84 -3.58 1.66
CA LEU A 301 -27.61 -4.80 1.35
C LEU A 301 -29.11 -4.57 1.45
N ALA A 302 -29.56 -3.92 2.53
CA ALA A 302 -30.98 -3.57 2.71
C ALA A 302 -31.48 -2.69 1.56
N ARG A 303 -30.68 -1.70 1.14
CA ARG A 303 -31.01 -0.80 0.05
C ARG A 303 -31.07 -1.50 -1.32
N CYS A 304 -30.22 -2.48 -1.57
CA CYS A 304 -30.22 -3.29 -2.79
C CYS A 304 -31.41 -4.27 -2.83
N MET A 305 -31.73 -4.92 -1.70
CA MET A 305 -32.81 -5.90 -1.61
C MET A 305 -34.22 -5.28 -1.74
N HIS A 306 -34.39 -4.07 -1.22
CA HIS A 306 -35.68 -3.38 -1.17
C HIS A 306 -35.72 -2.17 -2.11
N ASP A 307 -34.97 -2.24 -3.21
CA ASP A 307 -34.76 -1.14 -4.16
C ASP A 307 -36.02 -0.48 -4.73
N ALA A 308 -37.11 -1.25 -4.83
CA ALA A 308 -38.40 -0.81 -5.33
C ALA A 308 -39.39 -0.36 -4.24
N ASP A 309 -39.09 -0.54 -2.95
CA ASP A 309 -39.98 -0.15 -1.84
C ASP A 309 -39.58 1.22 -1.29
N SER A 310 -40.22 2.28 -1.79
CA SER A 310 -39.86 3.66 -1.45
C SER A 310 -39.97 3.99 0.04
N ALA A 311 -40.87 3.31 0.78
CA ALA A 311 -41.01 3.52 2.21
C ALA A 311 -39.84 2.89 2.97
N VAL A 312 -39.44 1.67 2.59
CA VAL A 312 -38.28 0.99 3.18
C VAL A 312 -36.99 1.75 2.87
N VAL A 313 -36.83 2.23 1.63
CA VAL A 313 -35.68 3.05 1.22
C VAL A 313 -35.58 4.31 2.08
N ALA A 314 -36.68 5.06 2.24
CA ALA A 314 -36.69 6.27 3.07
C ALA A 314 -36.36 5.97 4.54
N ALA A 315 -36.82 4.83 5.07
CA ALA A 315 -36.50 4.41 6.43
C ALA A 315 -35.01 4.05 6.60
N ILE A 316 -34.41 3.38 5.62
CA ILE A 316 -32.97 3.06 5.61
C ILE A 316 -32.15 4.37 5.53
N GLU A 317 -32.50 5.29 4.63
CA GLU A 317 -31.84 6.58 4.50
C GLU A 317 -31.91 7.41 5.79
N ALA A 318 -33.06 7.37 6.48
CA ALA A 318 -33.26 8.05 7.76
C ALA A 318 -32.37 7.54 8.90
N THR A 319 -31.76 6.36 8.78
CA THR A 319 -30.76 5.88 9.75
C THR A 319 -29.47 6.70 9.70
N GLY A 320 -29.16 7.35 8.57
CA GLY A 320 -27.88 8.01 8.32
C GLY A 320 -26.70 7.04 8.13
N LEU A 321 -26.96 5.74 8.07
CA LEU A 321 -25.93 4.68 7.95
C LEU A 321 -25.68 4.25 6.50
N LEU A 322 -26.56 4.62 5.57
CA LEU A 322 -26.42 4.30 4.15
C LEU A 322 -25.47 5.30 3.48
N PRO A 323 -24.31 4.86 2.96
CA PRO A 323 -23.45 5.74 2.17
C PRO A 323 -24.08 6.05 0.81
N ALA A 324 -23.63 7.15 0.19
CA ALA A 324 -24.15 7.61 -1.09
C ALA A 324 -23.95 6.60 -2.23
N GLU A 325 -24.99 6.46 -3.06
CA GLU A 325 -24.90 5.74 -4.33
C GLU A 325 -23.88 6.42 -5.26
N GLY A 326 -23.12 5.62 -6.03
CA GLY A 326 -22.02 6.07 -6.88
C GLY A 326 -20.71 6.34 -6.14
N VAL A 327 -20.71 6.27 -4.80
CA VAL A 327 -19.48 6.35 -3.98
C VAL A 327 -19.15 4.98 -3.38
N ALA A 328 -20.12 4.35 -2.73
CA ALA A 328 -19.92 3.08 -2.03
C ALA A 328 -20.59 1.89 -2.71
N TRP A 329 -21.68 2.14 -3.45
CA TRP A 329 -22.46 1.12 -4.13
C TRP A 329 -23.20 1.74 -5.33
N ALA A 330 -23.58 0.93 -6.31
CA ALA A 330 -24.35 1.35 -7.48
C ALA A 330 -25.06 0.17 -8.15
N ARG A 331 -26.08 0.44 -8.96
CA ARG A 331 -26.55 -0.56 -9.96
C ARG A 331 -25.45 -0.82 -10.99
N ALA A 332 -25.19 -2.09 -11.28
CA ALA A 332 -24.19 -2.49 -12.26
C ALA A 332 -24.63 -2.14 -13.70
N SER A 333 -25.93 -2.31 -13.99
CA SER A 333 -26.53 -1.99 -15.30
C SER A 333 -26.96 -0.52 -15.37
N GLY A 334 -26.35 0.23 -16.30
CA GLY A 334 -26.63 1.66 -16.54
C GLY A 334 -25.38 2.55 -16.65
N ALA A 335 -24.21 2.09 -16.19
CA ALA A 335 -22.93 2.79 -16.31
C ALA A 335 -22.18 2.35 -17.58
N CYS A 336 -22.50 2.95 -18.73
CA CYS A 336 -21.91 2.60 -20.01
C CYS A 336 -20.42 3.00 -20.12
N ARG A 337 -19.52 2.03 -20.32
CA ARG A 337 -18.48 2.08 -21.37
C ARG A 337 -18.21 0.67 -21.93
N PRO A 338 -18.26 0.45 -23.25
CA PRO A 338 -17.96 -0.84 -23.85
C PRO A 338 -16.44 -1.10 -23.89
N SER A 339 -16.02 -2.33 -23.55
CA SER A 339 -14.71 -2.89 -23.86
C SER A 339 -14.80 -3.79 -25.11
N ALA A 340 -13.89 -3.57 -26.05
CA ALA A 340 -13.72 -4.37 -27.28
C ALA A 340 -12.94 -5.67 -27.00
N PRO A 341 -12.92 -6.65 -27.92
CA PRO A 341 -12.27 -7.96 -27.71
C PRO A 341 -10.74 -7.82 -27.60
N VAL A 342 -10.15 -8.63 -26.71
CA VAL A 342 -8.71 -8.75 -26.51
C VAL A 342 -8.11 -9.63 -27.62
N PRO A 343 -7.14 -9.14 -28.41
CA PRO A 343 -6.37 -9.99 -29.31
C PRO A 343 -5.24 -10.71 -28.58
N ASP A 344 -5.00 -11.97 -28.91
CA ASP A 344 -3.80 -12.73 -28.52
C ASP A 344 -2.54 -12.07 -29.08
N ILE A 345 -1.66 -11.55 -28.22
CA ILE A 345 -0.32 -11.12 -28.61
C ILE A 345 0.69 -11.44 -27.50
N GLU A 346 1.67 -12.29 -27.86
CA GLU A 346 2.92 -12.53 -27.13
C GLU A 346 3.80 -11.26 -27.03
N GLU A 347 4.46 -11.10 -25.87
CA GLU A 347 5.71 -10.35 -25.62
C GLU A 347 5.81 -8.87 -26.07
N LEU A 348 4.78 -8.04 -25.85
CA LEU A 348 4.97 -6.58 -25.87
C LEU A 348 4.65 -5.97 -24.51
N SER A 349 5.56 -5.16 -23.96
CA SER A 349 5.30 -4.46 -22.71
C SER A 349 4.21 -3.40 -22.90
N CYS A 350 3.35 -3.22 -21.89
CA CYS A 350 2.29 -2.21 -21.92
C CYS A 350 2.80 -0.79 -22.22
N TRP A 351 4.07 -0.51 -21.92
CA TRP A 351 4.76 0.74 -22.21
C TRP A 351 5.06 0.94 -23.70
N ALA A 352 5.50 -0.11 -24.40
CA ALA A 352 5.74 -0.05 -25.84
C ALA A 352 4.43 0.14 -26.62
N VAL A 353 3.36 -0.53 -26.19
CA VAL A 353 2.03 -0.38 -26.79
C VAL A 353 1.47 1.03 -26.53
N HIS A 354 1.62 1.54 -25.29
CA HIS A 354 1.27 2.91 -24.93
C HIS A 354 2.02 3.95 -25.77
N ALA A 355 3.34 3.81 -25.94
CA ALA A 355 4.15 4.76 -26.69
C ALA A 355 3.69 4.85 -28.15
N LYS A 356 3.48 3.70 -28.80
CA LYS A 356 2.94 3.64 -30.17
C LYS A 356 1.53 4.24 -30.28
N ALA A 357 0.68 4.04 -29.28
CA ALA A 357 -0.65 4.65 -29.23
C ALA A 357 -0.56 6.18 -29.08
N CYS A 358 0.35 6.67 -28.24
CA CYS A 358 0.62 8.10 -28.10
C CYS A 358 1.16 8.72 -29.40
N GLU A 359 2.07 8.06 -30.10
CA GLU A 359 2.57 8.49 -31.42
C GLU A 359 1.46 8.62 -32.46
N ARG A 360 0.46 7.73 -32.40
CA ARG A 360 -0.75 7.80 -33.25
C ARG A 360 -1.81 8.78 -32.76
N GLY A 361 -1.60 9.46 -31.62
CA GLY A 361 -2.57 10.38 -31.03
C GLY A 361 -3.80 9.69 -30.43
N GLU A 362 -3.74 8.38 -30.20
CA GLU A 362 -4.84 7.61 -29.64
C GLU A 362 -5.06 7.95 -28.16
N LEU A 363 -6.33 8.02 -27.74
CA LEU A 363 -6.69 8.33 -26.35
C LEU A 363 -6.58 7.11 -25.43
N PHE A 364 -6.51 5.92 -26.01
CA PHE A 364 -6.51 4.65 -25.31
C PHE A 364 -5.62 3.63 -26.01
N TYR A 365 -5.13 2.65 -25.26
CA TYR A 365 -4.53 1.44 -25.80
C TYR A 365 -5.08 0.23 -25.04
N ILE A 366 -4.95 -0.96 -25.61
CA ILE A 366 -5.26 -2.21 -24.90
C ILE A 366 -3.99 -2.67 -24.20
N ASP A 367 -4.04 -2.79 -22.88
CA ASP A 367 -2.94 -3.33 -22.10
C ASP A 367 -2.74 -4.81 -22.46
N PRO A 368 -1.60 -5.19 -23.04
CA PRO A 368 -1.35 -6.57 -23.46
C PRO A 368 -1.34 -7.56 -22.31
N ALA A 369 -1.09 -7.11 -21.08
CA ALA A 369 -1.11 -7.99 -19.91
C ALA A 369 -2.54 -8.26 -19.42
N SER A 370 -3.37 -7.22 -19.28
CA SER A 370 -4.68 -7.32 -18.64
C SER A 370 -5.87 -7.34 -19.61
N GLY A 371 -5.64 -7.07 -20.90
CA GLY A 371 -6.69 -6.88 -21.89
C GLY A 371 -7.53 -5.60 -21.69
N TYR A 372 -7.19 -4.77 -20.71
CA TYR A 372 -7.97 -3.57 -20.39
C TYR A 372 -7.69 -2.40 -21.33
N GLN A 373 -8.73 -1.61 -21.59
CA GLN A 373 -8.58 -0.33 -22.27
C GLN A 373 -8.03 0.72 -21.29
N VAL A 374 -6.78 1.12 -21.48
CA VAL A 374 -6.04 2.04 -20.60
C VAL A 374 -5.90 3.41 -21.26
N PHE A 375 -6.13 4.49 -20.49
CA PHE A 375 -5.92 5.86 -20.95
C PHE A 375 -4.46 6.14 -21.28
N THR A 376 -4.18 6.67 -22.47
CA THR A 376 -2.84 7.12 -22.87
C THR A 376 -2.47 8.43 -22.18
N GLU A 377 -1.19 8.81 -22.29
CA GLU A 377 -0.73 10.13 -21.85
C GLU A 377 -1.45 11.26 -22.63
N VAL A 378 -1.74 11.04 -23.93
CA VAL A 378 -2.50 11.98 -24.78
C VAL A 378 -3.88 12.25 -24.18
N SER A 379 -4.60 11.22 -23.73
CA SER A 379 -5.89 11.42 -23.07
C SER A 379 -5.78 12.19 -21.77
N GLN A 380 -4.70 12.00 -21.01
CA GLN A 380 -4.50 12.70 -19.76
C GLN A 380 -4.10 14.17 -19.98
N LYS A 381 -3.24 14.45 -20.96
CA LYS A 381 -2.93 15.82 -21.40
C LYS A 381 -4.18 16.55 -21.87
N LYS A 382 -5.04 15.89 -22.64
CA LYS A 382 -6.34 16.45 -23.07
C LYS A 382 -7.28 16.76 -21.90
N ARG A 383 -7.22 15.98 -20.81
CA ARG A 383 -8.00 16.22 -19.58
C ARG A 383 -7.55 17.50 -18.85
N GLY A 384 -6.28 17.89 -18.98
CA GLY A 384 -5.74 19.13 -18.41
C GLY A 384 -5.38 19.09 -16.91
N TYR A 385 -5.65 18.00 -16.19
CA TYR A 385 -5.31 17.89 -14.76
C TYR A 385 -5.00 16.44 -14.33
N CYS A 386 -4.26 16.31 -13.21
CA CYS A 386 -3.99 15.03 -12.54
C CYS A 386 -5.21 14.60 -11.70
N CYS A 387 -5.70 13.37 -11.84
CA CYS A 387 -6.86 12.89 -11.07
C CYS A 387 -6.53 12.40 -9.65
N GLY A 388 -5.26 12.33 -9.26
CA GLY A 388 -4.86 11.88 -7.92
C GLY A 388 -4.82 10.36 -7.71
N SER A 389 -5.06 9.56 -8.75
CA SER A 389 -5.20 8.10 -8.63
C SER A 389 -3.91 7.29 -8.75
N GLY A 390 -2.72 7.90 -8.80
CA GLY A 390 -1.46 7.14 -8.93
C GLY A 390 -1.23 6.48 -10.29
N CYS A 391 -1.91 6.93 -11.36
CA CYS A 391 -1.95 6.23 -12.65
C CYS A 391 -0.57 5.93 -13.26
N ARG A 392 -0.48 4.78 -13.95
CA ARG A 392 0.72 4.31 -14.66
C ARG A 392 1.34 5.39 -15.56
N HIS A 393 0.52 6.03 -16.39
CA HIS A 393 0.98 6.97 -17.43
C HIS A 393 0.77 8.45 -17.07
N CYS A 394 0.93 8.83 -15.80
CA CYS A 394 0.61 10.20 -15.36
C CYS A 394 1.46 11.26 -16.05
N ALA A 395 0.82 12.11 -16.87
CA ALA A 395 1.48 13.20 -17.60
C ALA A 395 1.89 14.40 -16.71
N TYR A 396 1.53 14.38 -15.42
CA TYR A 396 1.61 15.52 -14.51
C TYR A 396 2.45 15.22 -13.27
N SER A 397 3.36 14.24 -13.34
CA SER A 397 4.22 13.82 -12.22
C SER A 397 3.43 13.59 -10.91
N HIS A 398 2.22 13.04 -11.05
CA HIS A 398 1.34 12.73 -9.93
C HIS A 398 1.03 13.93 -9.01
N ALA A 399 0.99 15.15 -9.56
CA ALA A 399 0.85 16.39 -8.80
C ALA A 399 -0.32 16.39 -7.80
N ASN A 400 -1.47 15.80 -8.17
CA ASN A 400 -2.66 15.74 -7.31
C ASN A 400 -2.79 14.44 -6.51
N VAL A 401 -1.80 13.53 -6.57
CA VAL A 401 -1.76 12.38 -5.64
C VAL A 401 -1.42 12.92 -4.25
N PRO A 402 -2.22 12.62 -3.22
CA PRO A 402 -1.94 13.06 -1.85
C PRO A 402 -0.53 12.67 -1.42
N ALA A 403 0.19 13.58 -0.75
CA ALA A 403 1.58 13.35 -0.36
C ALA A 403 1.76 12.05 0.47
N ALA A 404 0.78 11.73 1.32
CA ALA A 404 0.71 10.50 2.12
C ALA A 404 0.72 9.20 1.30
N ASP A 405 0.20 9.28 0.07
CA ASP A 405 -0.02 8.13 -0.79
C ASP A 405 1.02 8.03 -1.91
N ARG A 406 1.81 9.09 -2.15
CA ARG A 406 2.74 9.11 -3.29
C ARG A 406 3.72 7.95 -3.22
N ALA A 407 4.35 7.72 -2.07
CA ALA A 407 5.31 6.65 -1.89
C ALA A 407 4.73 5.25 -2.20
N ALA A 408 3.45 5.03 -1.87
CA ALA A 408 2.75 3.77 -2.11
C ALA A 408 2.12 3.64 -3.51
N ARG A 409 1.84 4.76 -4.20
CA ARG A 409 1.00 4.75 -5.41
C ARG A 409 1.69 5.23 -6.69
N ILE A 410 2.74 6.05 -6.63
CA ILE A 410 3.30 6.60 -7.87
C ILE A 410 3.88 5.50 -8.75
N GLN A 411 3.66 5.64 -10.05
CA GLN A 411 4.14 4.73 -11.08
C GLN A 411 5.09 5.41 -12.07
N GLN A 412 5.37 6.70 -11.86
CA GLN A 412 6.37 7.51 -12.55
C GLN A 412 7.06 8.40 -11.51
N PRO A 413 8.22 9.00 -11.84
CA PRO A 413 8.93 9.85 -10.89
C PRO A 413 8.11 11.05 -10.44
N ALA A 414 8.17 11.32 -9.13
CA ALA A 414 7.47 12.43 -8.50
C ALA A 414 8.19 12.87 -7.22
N TRP A 415 7.90 14.09 -6.77
CA TRP A 415 8.32 14.57 -5.46
C TRP A 415 7.58 13.79 -4.36
N LEU A 416 8.33 13.09 -3.51
CA LEU A 416 7.81 12.42 -2.34
C LEU A 416 7.86 13.33 -1.10
N HIS A 417 8.82 14.24 -1.05
CA HIS A 417 8.87 15.33 -0.09
C HIS A 417 9.42 16.59 -0.78
N GLN A 418 8.57 17.58 -0.98
CA GLN A 418 8.98 18.85 -1.57
C GLN A 418 9.28 19.85 -0.45
N ILE A 419 10.39 20.58 -0.59
CA ILE A 419 10.79 21.66 0.31
C ILE A 419 10.92 22.96 -0.49
N GLU A 420 10.80 24.09 0.19
CA GLU A 420 11.23 25.36 -0.38
C GLU A 420 12.76 25.42 -0.37
N ILE A 421 13.34 25.64 -1.55
CA ILE A 421 14.79 25.76 -1.68
C ILE A 421 15.16 27.22 -1.48
N SER A 422 16.04 27.49 -0.51
CA SER A 422 16.52 28.86 -0.24
C SER A 422 17.19 29.48 -1.47
N THR A 423 16.80 30.70 -1.80
CA THR A 423 17.43 31.49 -2.88
C THR A 423 18.85 31.95 -2.56
N SER A 424 19.30 31.79 -1.30
CA SER A 424 20.70 32.06 -0.90
C SER A 424 21.67 30.98 -1.39
N CYS A 425 21.18 29.80 -1.77
CA CYS A 425 22.02 28.71 -2.26
C CYS A 425 22.41 28.96 -3.73
N PRO A 426 23.70 28.84 -4.10
CA PRO A 426 24.15 29.14 -5.46
C PRO A 426 23.82 28.04 -6.48
N SER A 427 23.62 26.80 -6.02
CA SER A 427 23.37 25.63 -6.86
C SER A 427 22.84 24.46 -6.05
N ILE A 428 22.28 23.45 -6.72
CA ILE A 428 21.75 22.23 -6.13
C ILE A 428 22.66 21.03 -6.45
N ASP A 429 22.95 20.22 -5.44
CA ASP A 429 23.51 18.88 -5.60
C ASP A 429 22.41 17.82 -5.47
N LEU A 430 22.32 16.91 -6.45
CA LEU A 430 21.37 15.80 -6.42
C LEU A 430 22.07 14.56 -5.86
N LEU A 431 21.74 14.15 -4.65
CA LEU A 431 22.34 12.97 -4.00
C LEU A 431 21.47 11.73 -4.19
N PHE A 432 22.03 10.67 -4.76
CA PHE A 432 21.39 9.36 -4.74
C PHE A 432 21.37 8.82 -3.31
N TRP A 433 20.16 8.67 -2.78
CA TRP A 433 19.89 8.36 -1.39
C TRP A 433 19.30 6.95 -1.24
N SER A 434 20.06 6.07 -0.58
CA SER A 434 19.65 4.69 -0.25
C SER A 434 19.05 4.58 1.15
N GLY A 435 19.24 5.59 2.00
CA GLY A 435 18.83 5.58 3.41
C GLY A 435 19.77 4.87 4.36
N GLY A 436 20.86 4.28 3.82
CA GLY A 436 21.93 3.67 4.60
C GLY A 436 23.07 4.61 4.92
N LEU A 437 24.05 4.09 5.68
CA LEU A 437 25.16 4.87 6.23
C LEU A 437 26.00 5.60 5.17
N ASP A 438 26.22 4.99 4.00
CA ASP A 438 27.06 5.58 2.95
C ASP A 438 26.43 6.85 2.38
N SER A 439 25.14 6.79 2.04
CA SER A 439 24.40 7.95 1.56
C SER A 439 24.29 9.04 2.63
N PHE A 440 24.16 8.65 3.91
CA PHE A 440 24.13 9.58 5.04
C PHE A 440 25.48 10.29 5.24
N LEU A 441 26.59 9.56 5.21
CA LEU A 441 27.93 10.14 5.29
C LEU A 441 28.24 11.02 4.08
N ALA A 442 27.76 10.64 2.89
CA ALA A 442 27.90 11.44 1.68
C ALA A 442 27.12 12.77 1.80
N TYR A 443 25.90 12.74 2.32
CA TYR A 443 25.15 13.96 2.63
C TYR A 443 25.93 14.86 3.59
N ARG A 444 26.46 14.32 4.68
CA ARG A 444 27.26 15.09 5.65
C ARG A 444 28.53 15.67 5.02
N ALA A 445 29.17 14.94 4.12
CA ALA A 445 30.33 15.43 3.38
C ALA A 445 29.94 16.60 2.44
N LEU A 446 28.82 16.49 1.71
CA LEU A 446 28.30 17.57 0.85
C LEU A 446 27.95 18.83 1.67
N GLN A 447 27.34 18.65 2.84
CA GLN A 447 27.05 19.77 3.76
C GLN A 447 28.33 20.49 4.20
N ARG A 448 29.42 19.75 4.49
CA ARG A 448 30.72 20.35 4.81
C ARG A 448 31.36 21.06 3.61
N GLU A 449 31.25 20.49 2.42
CA GLU A 449 31.79 21.09 1.19
C GLU A 449 31.07 22.40 0.82
N GLY A 450 29.75 22.48 1.01
CA GLY A 450 28.93 23.65 0.67
C GLY A 450 28.78 24.68 1.80
N GLY A 451 29.08 24.30 3.05
CA GLY A 451 28.90 25.17 4.23
C GLY A 451 27.44 25.60 4.41
N GLU A 452 27.22 26.85 4.85
CA GLU A 452 25.88 27.43 5.06
C GLU A 452 25.03 27.54 3.78
N ASN A 453 25.66 27.36 2.60
CA ASN A 453 25.01 27.45 1.30
C ASN A 453 24.81 26.09 0.61
N ALA A 454 25.03 24.99 1.34
CA ALA A 454 24.84 23.64 0.79
C ALA A 454 23.35 23.38 0.53
N CYS A 455 22.98 23.18 -0.74
CA CYS A 455 21.65 22.72 -1.11
C CYS A 455 21.73 21.33 -1.71
N VAL A 456 21.19 20.35 -1.00
CA VAL A 456 21.12 18.96 -1.44
C VAL A 456 19.67 18.57 -1.63
N VAL A 457 19.38 17.84 -2.71
CA VAL A 457 18.09 17.16 -2.93
C VAL A 457 18.36 15.68 -3.10
N PHE A 458 17.57 14.85 -2.42
CA PHE A 458 17.66 13.40 -2.52
C PHE A 458 16.93 12.89 -3.76
N ILE A 459 17.55 11.90 -4.39
CA ILE A 459 16.95 11.07 -5.42
C ILE A 459 17.03 9.63 -4.95
N THR A 460 15.90 8.93 -4.94
CA THR A 460 15.86 7.52 -4.57
C THR A 460 15.16 6.70 -5.64
N THR A 461 15.72 5.53 -5.95
CA THR A 461 15.11 4.55 -6.84
C THR A 461 14.59 3.38 -6.01
N PHE A 462 13.37 2.92 -6.30
CA PHE A 462 12.74 1.82 -5.57
C PHE A 462 11.93 0.96 -6.53
N ASP A 463 11.76 -0.33 -6.23
CA ASP A 463 10.95 -1.22 -7.05
C ASP A 463 9.48 -0.78 -7.05
N ALA A 464 8.87 -0.68 -8.24
CA ALA A 464 7.52 -0.16 -8.38
C ALA A 464 6.43 -1.07 -7.78
N LYS A 465 6.72 -2.37 -7.60
CA LYS A 465 5.78 -3.35 -7.02
C LYS A 465 5.98 -3.44 -5.52
N THR A 466 7.20 -3.78 -5.08
CA THR A 466 7.49 -4.05 -3.66
C THR A 466 7.70 -2.77 -2.85
N ARG A 467 7.94 -1.63 -3.51
CA ARG A 467 8.23 -0.33 -2.86
C ARG A 467 9.51 -0.34 -2.01
N LEU A 468 10.41 -1.30 -2.25
CA LEU A 468 11.69 -1.42 -1.57
C LEU A 468 12.83 -0.81 -2.40
N ILE A 469 13.82 -0.24 -1.71
CA ILE A 469 15.08 0.18 -2.30
C ILE A 469 15.89 -1.08 -2.56
N ALA A 470 16.31 -1.27 -3.82
CA ALA A 470 17.00 -2.47 -4.27
C ALA A 470 18.24 -2.76 -3.40
N HIS A 471 18.47 -4.04 -3.11
CA HIS A 471 19.56 -4.59 -2.27
C HIS A 471 19.49 -4.23 -0.79
N SER A 472 19.13 -3.01 -0.41
CA SER A 472 19.14 -2.58 1.00
C SER A 472 17.93 -3.04 1.82
N GLU A 473 16.86 -3.50 1.16
CA GLU A 473 15.58 -3.90 1.76
C GLU A 473 14.94 -2.79 2.62
N VAL A 474 15.26 -1.53 2.30
CA VAL A 474 14.71 -0.34 2.97
C VAL A 474 13.38 0.04 2.30
N ALA A 475 12.34 0.30 3.09
CA ALA A 475 11.06 0.78 2.56
C ALA A 475 11.16 2.23 2.07
N VAL A 476 10.49 2.57 0.96
CA VAL A 476 10.40 3.96 0.49
C VAL A 476 9.78 4.90 1.54
N ASP A 477 8.85 4.41 2.38
CA ASP A 477 8.27 5.21 3.48
C ASP A 477 9.33 5.58 4.54
N VAL A 478 10.32 4.71 4.77
CA VAL A 478 11.47 5.03 5.64
C VAL A 478 12.32 6.12 5.01
N ILE A 479 12.55 6.08 3.69
CA ILE A 479 13.28 7.15 2.98
C ILE A 479 12.55 8.48 3.05
N VAL A 480 11.23 8.48 2.90
CA VAL A 480 10.39 9.68 3.06
C VAL A 480 10.51 10.23 4.48
N LYS A 481 10.44 9.36 5.49
CA LYS A 481 10.64 9.74 6.90
C LYS A 481 12.02 10.36 7.14
N GLN A 482 13.06 9.79 6.54
CA GLN A 482 14.43 10.31 6.66
C GLN A 482 14.56 11.71 6.06
N ALA A 483 14.09 11.88 4.82
CA ALA A 483 14.14 13.15 4.10
C ALA A 483 13.43 14.28 4.87
N LYS A 484 12.24 13.99 5.42
CA LYS A 484 11.48 14.91 6.26
C LYS A 484 12.20 15.30 7.54
N ALA A 485 12.72 14.31 8.27
CA ALA A 485 13.44 14.55 9.51
C ALA A 485 14.67 15.45 9.29
N MET A 486 15.29 15.34 8.12
CA MET A 486 16.45 16.16 7.73
C MET A 486 16.05 17.50 7.08
N GLY A 487 14.76 17.72 6.78
CA GLY A 487 14.30 18.88 6.02
C GLY A 487 14.84 18.94 4.59
N VAL A 488 15.07 17.78 3.95
CA VAL A 488 15.69 17.67 2.62
C VAL A 488 14.65 17.24 1.58
N GLY A 489 14.66 17.88 0.41
CA GLY A 489 13.76 17.51 -0.69
C GLY A 489 14.05 16.11 -1.22
N LEU A 490 13.02 15.37 -1.63
CA LEU A 490 13.12 13.99 -2.10
C LEU A 490 12.29 13.76 -3.37
N VAL A 491 12.96 13.29 -4.42
CA VAL A 491 12.36 12.74 -5.63
C VAL A 491 12.44 11.22 -5.60
N GLY A 492 11.29 10.57 -5.75
CA GLY A 492 11.19 9.12 -5.85
C GLY A 492 11.08 8.66 -7.30
N ILE A 493 11.78 7.59 -7.65
CA ILE A 493 11.82 6.98 -8.98
C ILE A 493 11.38 5.51 -8.86
N PRO A 494 10.10 5.20 -9.12
CA PRO A 494 9.64 3.82 -9.15
C PRO A 494 10.21 3.11 -10.39
N LEU A 495 11.04 2.09 -10.16
CA LEU A 495 11.65 1.26 -11.20
C LEU A 495 10.71 0.14 -11.61
N GLN A 496 10.45 0.05 -12.91
CA GLN A 496 9.60 -0.98 -13.51
C GLN A 496 10.44 -1.98 -14.28
N THR A 497 10.12 -3.25 -14.09
CA THR A 497 10.70 -4.36 -14.85
C THR A 497 10.43 -4.19 -16.34
N GLY A 498 11.41 -4.54 -17.18
CA GLY A 498 11.30 -4.47 -18.64
C GLY A 498 11.46 -3.05 -19.23
N ARG A 499 11.87 -2.07 -18.41
CA ARG A 499 12.25 -0.73 -18.87
C ARG A 499 13.73 -0.47 -18.61
N SER A 500 14.33 0.39 -19.43
CA SER A 500 15.71 0.83 -19.21
C SER A 500 15.83 1.58 -17.88
N TYR A 501 16.84 1.21 -17.08
CA TYR A 501 17.17 1.91 -15.84
C TYR A 501 17.50 3.39 -16.12
N THR A 502 18.34 3.65 -17.12
CA THR A 502 18.83 5.01 -17.44
C THR A 502 17.71 5.92 -17.93
N GLU A 503 16.72 5.40 -18.66
CA GLU A 503 15.55 6.18 -19.08
C GLU A 503 14.66 6.59 -17.90
N GLN A 504 14.45 5.68 -16.95
CA GLN A 504 13.64 5.94 -15.76
C GLN A 504 14.35 6.94 -14.83
N VAL A 505 15.66 6.80 -14.67
CA VAL A 505 16.49 7.76 -13.94
C VAL A 505 16.50 9.13 -14.63
N ALA A 506 16.60 9.19 -15.95
CA ALA A 506 16.53 10.44 -16.72
C ALA A 506 15.24 11.23 -16.44
N LEU A 507 14.11 10.52 -16.36
CA LEU A 507 12.83 11.13 -16.05
C LEU A 507 12.79 11.68 -14.63
N GLY A 508 13.32 10.94 -13.65
CA GLY A 508 13.42 11.42 -12.27
C GLY A 508 14.35 12.62 -12.10
N LEU A 509 15.49 12.61 -12.79
CA LEU A 509 16.41 13.74 -12.88
C LEU A 509 15.72 14.97 -13.48
N SER A 510 14.89 14.78 -14.50
CA SER A 510 14.10 15.87 -15.11
C SER A 510 13.05 16.44 -14.15
N VAL A 511 12.42 15.60 -13.32
CA VAL A 511 11.48 16.04 -12.27
C VAL A 511 12.18 16.86 -11.18
N ALA A 512 13.39 16.45 -10.78
CA ALA A 512 14.22 17.23 -9.85
C ALA A 512 14.61 18.59 -10.46
N ALA A 513 15.01 18.60 -11.73
CA ALA A 513 15.41 19.79 -12.46
C ALA A 513 14.27 20.78 -12.70
N ALA A 514 13.06 20.29 -12.97
CA ALA A 514 11.90 21.14 -13.19
C ALA A 514 11.61 22.02 -11.96
N ALA A 515 11.74 21.47 -10.74
CA ALA A 515 11.59 22.24 -9.52
C ALA A 515 12.76 23.22 -9.29
N ALA A 516 13.99 22.82 -9.65
CA ALA A 516 15.14 23.73 -9.67
C ALA A 516 14.93 24.90 -10.66
N GLY A 517 14.26 24.66 -11.78
CA GLY A 517 13.82 25.70 -12.72
C GLY A 517 12.81 26.68 -12.12
N VAL A 518 11.96 26.22 -11.19
CA VAL A 518 11.05 27.09 -10.42
C VAL A 518 11.83 27.97 -9.43
N SER A 519 12.88 27.45 -8.78
CA SER A 519 13.79 28.23 -7.91
C SER A 519 14.86 29.02 -8.68
N LYS A 520 14.98 28.82 -10.00
CA LYS A 520 16.02 29.34 -10.90
C LYS A 520 17.45 28.94 -10.53
N LEU A 521 17.63 27.90 -9.71
CA LEU A 521 18.95 27.44 -9.29
C LEU A 521 19.49 26.38 -10.25
N PRO A 522 20.78 26.46 -10.64
CA PRO A 522 21.39 25.42 -11.47
C PRO A 522 21.67 24.16 -10.65
N ILE A 523 21.48 22.99 -11.27
CA ILE A 523 22.07 21.74 -10.77
C ILE A 523 23.57 21.79 -11.04
N LYS A 524 24.39 21.43 -10.06
CA LYS A 524 25.86 21.43 -10.16
C LYS A 524 26.44 20.02 -10.23
N ARG A 525 25.93 19.10 -9.40
CA ARG A 525 26.49 17.75 -9.28
C ARG A 525 25.41 16.70 -9.11
N ILE A 526 25.70 15.50 -9.62
CA ILE A 526 25.01 14.28 -9.26
C ILE A 526 25.94 13.48 -8.34
N CYS A 527 25.51 13.26 -7.11
CA CYS A 527 26.36 12.77 -6.03
C CYS A 527 25.99 11.34 -5.63
N PHE A 528 26.98 10.56 -5.19
CA PHE A 528 26.79 9.19 -4.73
C PHE A 528 27.63 8.87 -3.49
N GLY A 529 27.19 7.87 -2.71
CA GLY A 529 27.87 7.44 -1.49
C GLY A 529 28.96 6.38 -1.67
N ASP A 530 29.34 6.02 -2.90
CA ASP A 530 30.30 4.93 -3.15
C ASP A 530 31.65 5.17 -2.43
N LEU A 531 32.17 4.12 -1.78
CA LEU A 531 33.35 4.23 -0.91
C LEU A 531 34.64 3.94 -1.68
N HIS A 532 34.81 2.73 -2.22
CA HIS A 532 36.08 2.33 -2.84
C HIS A 532 36.02 1.27 -3.95
N LEU A 533 34.87 0.64 -4.20
CA LEU A 533 34.75 -0.39 -5.23
C LEU A 533 34.83 0.19 -6.65
N GLU A 534 36.03 0.12 -7.23
CA GLU A 534 36.32 0.63 -8.58
C GLU A 534 35.35 0.13 -9.65
N PRO A 535 34.97 -1.17 -9.71
CA PRO A 535 34.01 -1.66 -10.71
C PRO A 535 32.63 -0.99 -10.60
N ARG A 536 32.17 -0.71 -9.38
CA ARG A 536 30.86 -0.05 -9.14
C ARG A 536 30.88 1.38 -9.64
N ARG A 537 31.94 2.13 -9.33
CA ARG A 537 32.13 3.50 -9.83
C ARG A 537 32.25 3.54 -11.36
N GLN A 538 33.04 2.65 -11.95
CA GLN A 538 33.20 2.59 -13.41
C GLN A 538 31.89 2.28 -14.14
N ALA A 539 31.11 1.33 -13.63
CA ALA A 539 29.79 1.02 -14.18
C ALA A 539 28.87 2.24 -14.10
N ARG A 540 28.84 2.92 -12.96
CA ARG A 540 28.02 4.13 -12.75
C ARG A 540 28.45 5.28 -13.66
N ASP A 541 29.75 5.52 -13.81
CA ASP A 541 30.28 6.54 -14.72
C ASP A 541 29.91 6.21 -16.17
N ALA A 542 30.04 4.95 -16.59
CA ALA A 542 29.68 4.51 -17.94
C ALA A 542 28.18 4.65 -18.24
N GLU A 543 27.31 4.38 -17.27
CA GLU A 543 25.86 4.44 -17.46
C GLU A 543 25.28 5.86 -17.32
N LEU A 544 25.76 6.64 -16.34
CA LEU A 544 25.14 7.92 -15.98
C LEU A 544 25.86 9.14 -16.55
N ALA A 545 27.17 9.09 -16.82
CA ALA A 545 27.86 10.26 -17.37
C ALA A 545 27.30 10.67 -18.76
N PRO A 546 27.06 9.74 -19.72
CA PRO A 546 26.44 10.11 -21.00
C PRO A 546 25.04 10.70 -20.82
N LEU A 547 24.29 10.20 -19.85
CA LEU A 547 22.95 10.70 -19.53
C LEU A 547 23.01 12.14 -19.00
N VAL A 548 23.89 12.41 -18.02
CA VAL A 548 24.09 13.74 -17.44
C VAL A 548 24.56 14.72 -18.49
N GLN A 549 25.52 14.33 -19.34
CA GLN A 549 26.00 15.16 -20.45
C GLN A 549 24.88 15.48 -21.45
N ARG A 550 23.98 14.53 -21.73
CA ARG A 550 22.83 14.77 -22.60
C ARG A 550 21.82 15.76 -21.99
N LEU A 551 21.59 15.71 -20.67
CA LEU A 551 20.61 16.56 -19.99
C LEU A 551 21.12 17.97 -19.72
N TRP A 552 22.41 18.12 -19.38
CA TRP A 552 22.98 19.39 -18.89
C TRP A 552 24.34 19.76 -19.50
N GLY A 553 24.85 19.02 -20.48
CA GLY A 553 26.19 19.25 -21.03
C GLY A 553 27.29 19.06 -19.98
N ASP A 554 28.42 19.74 -20.17
CA ASP A 554 29.60 19.60 -19.31
C ASP A 554 29.48 20.43 -18.00
N SER A 555 28.36 21.13 -17.77
CA SER A 555 28.18 21.95 -16.57
C SER A 555 27.82 21.16 -15.31
N VAL A 556 27.46 19.87 -15.46
CA VAL A 556 27.11 18.98 -14.35
C VAL A 556 28.03 17.77 -14.36
N VAL A 557 28.58 17.43 -13.20
CA VAL A 557 29.52 16.30 -13.04
C VAL A 557 29.01 15.26 -12.05
N LEU A 558 29.47 14.03 -12.20
CA LEU A 558 29.31 13.01 -11.17
C LEU A 558 30.31 13.27 -10.03
N HIS A 559 29.86 13.18 -8.78
CA HIS A 559 30.67 13.49 -7.60
C HIS A 559 30.58 12.37 -6.53
N TYR A 560 31.74 11.98 -6.00
CA TYR A 560 31.87 10.87 -5.05
C TYR A 560 32.59 11.37 -3.79
N PRO A 561 31.88 12.06 -2.86
CA PRO A 561 32.48 12.74 -1.71
C PRO A 561 33.17 11.81 -0.71
N LEU A 562 32.89 10.51 -0.75
CA LEU A 562 33.47 9.51 0.15
C LEU A 562 34.59 8.68 -0.50
N TRP A 563 34.89 8.92 -1.78
CA TRP A 563 35.75 8.04 -2.56
C TRP A 563 37.15 7.92 -1.93
N ARG A 564 37.52 6.68 -1.58
CA ARG A 564 38.79 6.30 -0.94
C ARG A 564 39.09 7.03 0.37
N LYS A 565 38.04 7.49 1.09
CA LYS A 565 38.20 7.98 2.45
C LYS A 565 38.52 6.82 3.41
N PRO A 566 39.42 7.02 4.39
CA PRO A 566 39.71 6.00 5.39
C PRO A 566 38.47 5.65 6.23
N TYR A 567 38.25 4.37 6.50
CA TYR A 567 37.11 3.89 7.30
C TYR A 567 37.12 4.47 8.72
N GLU A 568 38.29 4.77 9.28
CA GLU A 568 38.42 5.40 10.59
C GLU A 568 37.84 6.82 10.58
N GLU A 569 38.02 7.57 9.49
CA GLU A 569 37.44 8.92 9.33
C GLU A 569 35.92 8.82 9.19
N LEU A 570 35.43 7.90 8.37
CA LEU A 570 34.01 7.67 8.15
C LEU A 570 33.30 7.21 9.43
N MET A 571 33.89 6.29 10.17
CA MET A 571 33.38 5.80 11.44
C MET A 571 33.38 6.90 12.50
N ALA A 572 34.43 7.73 12.56
CA ALA A 572 34.48 8.87 13.47
C ALA A 572 33.39 9.90 13.15
N ASP A 573 33.11 10.16 11.86
CA ASP A 573 32.01 11.05 11.45
C ASP A 573 30.63 10.45 11.79
N LEU A 574 30.45 9.14 11.59
CA LEU A 574 29.22 8.45 11.97
C LEU A 574 28.97 8.53 13.49
N VAL A 575 29.96 8.20 14.30
CA VAL A 575 29.85 8.29 15.77
C VAL A 575 29.60 9.74 16.22
N LYS A 576 30.32 10.71 15.63
CA LYS A 576 30.13 12.13 15.93
C LYS A 576 28.75 12.64 15.53
N SER A 577 28.13 12.05 14.51
CA SER A 577 26.78 12.43 14.08
C SER A 577 25.72 12.10 15.13
N GLY A 578 25.95 11.11 15.99
CA GLY A 578 24.94 10.59 16.92
C GLY A 578 23.84 9.75 16.27
N ALA A 579 23.88 9.55 14.95
CA ALA A 579 22.88 8.77 14.23
C ALA A 579 22.89 7.31 14.68
N GLU A 580 21.72 6.75 14.96
CA GLU A 580 21.55 5.30 15.09
C GLU A 580 21.54 4.69 13.68
N CYS A 581 22.35 3.65 13.49
CA CYS A 581 22.45 2.91 12.23
C CYS A 581 22.23 1.43 12.56
N LEU A 582 21.28 0.79 11.89
CA LEU A 582 20.92 -0.61 12.11
C LEU A 582 21.16 -1.42 10.83
N LEU A 583 21.54 -2.68 10.96
CA LEU A 583 21.60 -3.59 9.82
C LEU A 583 20.18 -3.85 9.29
N SER A 584 19.93 -3.51 8.02
CA SER A 584 18.63 -3.72 7.35
C SER A 584 18.56 -5.04 6.62
N ALA A 585 19.70 -5.56 6.15
CA ALA A 585 19.77 -6.81 5.41
C ALA A 585 21.12 -7.48 5.64
N VAL A 586 21.11 -8.82 5.72
CA VAL A 586 22.29 -9.68 5.81
C VAL A 586 22.02 -10.99 5.01
N PRO A 587 23.05 -11.68 4.49
CA PRO A 587 22.92 -12.97 3.84
C PRO A 587 22.17 -13.99 4.70
N LYS A 588 21.29 -14.77 4.06
CA LYS A 588 20.53 -15.87 4.67
C LYS A 588 20.95 -17.19 4.00
N PRO A 589 21.60 -18.14 4.72
CA PRO A 589 21.95 -18.13 6.15
C PRO A 589 23.15 -17.22 6.49
N PRO A 590 23.31 -16.79 7.75
CA PRO A 590 24.48 -16.03 8.19
C PRO A 590 25.75 -16.89 8.05
N PRO A 591 26.91 -16.30 7.71
CA PRO A 591 28.11 -17.08 7.50
C PRO A 591 28.69 -17.61 8.83
N PRO A 592 29.56 -18.63 8.77
CA PRO A 592 30.29 -19.10 9.94
C PRO A 592 31.12 -17.97 10.57
N GLY A 593 30.97 -17.75 11.88
CA GLY A 593 31.75 -16.75 12.63
C GLY A 593 31.14 -15.35 12.75
N ALA A 594 30.03 -15.06 12.06
CA ALA A 594 29.32 -13.78 12.13
C ALA A 594 28.26 -13.70 13.25
N SER A 595 28.56 -14.29 14.42
CA SER A 595 27.63 -14.25 15.55
C SER A 595 27.39 -12.80 15.98
N GLY A 596 26.13 -12.35 15.94
CA GLY A 596 25.72 -10.97 16.25
C GLY A 596 25.62 -10.03 15.05
N ILE A 597 26.04 -10.43 13.84
CA ILE A 597 25.80 -9.67 12.60
C ILE A 597 24.46 -10.11 12.01
N VAL A 598 23.39 -9.57 12.58
CA VAL A 598 22.00 -9.92 12.27
C VAL A 598 21.20 -8.66 11.95
N VAL A 599 20.07 -8.83 11.24
CA VAL A 599 19.13 -7.72 11.01
C VAL A 599 18.72 -7.11 12.36
N GLY A 600 18.74 -5.78 12.44
CA GLY A 600 18.49 -5.03 13.68
C GLY A 600 19.71 -4.76 14.54
N ALA A 601 20.85 -5.42 14.31
CA ALA A 601 22.08 -5.13 15.04
C ALA A 601 22.54 -3.69 14.78
N ARG A 602 23.01 -3.00 15.83
CA ARG A 602 23.51 -1.63 15.71
C ARG A 602 24.87 -1.61 15.04
N PHE A 603 24.97 -0.91 13.93
CA PHE A 603 26.25 -0.64 13.26
C PHE A 603 27.05 0.41 14.05
N GLY A 604 28.34 0.14 14.22
CA GLY A 604 29.29 0.96 14.98
C GLY A 604 30.68 0.33 14.99
N PRO A 605 31.64 0.89 15.76
CA PRO A 605 33.01 0.40 15.80
C PRO A 605 33.13 -1.09 16.14
N GLU A 606 32.30 -1.57 17.06
CA GLU A 606 32.30 -2.97 17.50
C GLU A 606 31.83 -3.91 16.39
N LEU A 607 30.74 -3.57 15.69
CA LEU A 607 30.19 -4.39 14.61
C LEU A 607 31.09 -4.37 13.38
N ALA A 608 31.68 -3.21 13.04
CA ALA A 608 32.66 -3.10 11.95
C ALA A 608 33.86 -4.03 12.18
N LYS A 609 34.39 -4.07 13.42
CA LYS A 609 35.46 -4.99 13.80
C LYS A 609 35.03 -6.46 13.74
N GLN A 610 33.78 -6.76 14.12
CA GLN A 610 33.21 -8.11 13.99
C GLN A 610 33.13 -8.54 12.53
N ALA A 611 32.69 -7.65 11.63
CA ALA A 611 32.64 -7.91 10.19
C ALA A 611 34.03 -8.25 9.64
N GLU A 612 35.05 -7.44 9.97
CA GLU A 612 36.44 -7.73 9.58
C GLU A 612 36.93 -9.09 10.10
N THR A 613 36.59 -9.42 11.35
CA THR A 613 36.94 -10.71 11.96
C THR A 613 36.27 -11.89 11.24
N ALA A 614 35.07 -11.67 10.68
CA ALA A 614 34.35 -12.63 9.85
C ALA A 614 34.84 -12.67 8.39
N GLY A 615 35.82 -11.84 8.02
CA GLY A 615 36.36 -11.74 6.66
C GLY A 615 35.49 -10.90 5.72
N TRP A 616 34.61 -10.06 6.26
CA TRP A 616 33.76 -9.12 5.51
C TRP A 616 34.39 -7.73 5.45
N ASP A 617 33.97 -6.94 4.46
CA ASP A 617 34.23 -5.51 4.46
C ASP A 617 33.59 -4.85 5.69
N ALA A 618 34.36 -4.01 6.39
CA ALA A 618 33.94 -3.41 7.66
C ALA A 618 32.68 -2.52 7.55
N PHE A 619 32.40 -2.00 6.35
CA PHE A 619 31.23 -1.17 6.02
C PHE A 619 30.22 -1.93 5.15
N GLY A 620 30.47 -3.21 4.84
CA GLY A 620 29.58 -4.06 4.04
C GLY A 620 29.55 -3.70 2.56
N GLU A 621 30.60 -3.02 2.07
CA GLU A 621 30.60 -2.42 0.73
C GLU A 621 30.51 -3.49 -0.39
N ALA A 622 30.94 -4.74 -0.15
CA ALA A 622 30.83 -5.83 -1.12
C ALA A 622 29.48 -6.57 -1.06
N GLY A 623 28.50 -6.05 -0.32
CA GLY A 623 27.14 -6.59 -0.23
C GLY A 623 26.93 -7.60 0.89
N GLU A 624 27.86 -7.66 1.86
CA GLU A 624 27.78 -8.56 3.00
C GLU A 624 26.71 -8.16 4.01
N PHE A 625 26.37 -6.87 4.06
CA PHE A 625 25.21 -6.37 4.78
C PHE A 625 24.81 -4.99 4.24
N HIS A 626 23.59 -4.58 4.55
CA HIS A 626 23.11 -3.23 4.31
C HIS A 626 22.60 -2.59 5.60
N THR A 627 22.49 -1.27 5.58
CA THR A 627 22.11 -0.50 6.76
C THR A 627 20.97 0.47 6.50
N VAL A 628 20.29 0.84 7.58
CA VAL A 628 19.29 1.91 7.62
C VAL A 628 19.63 2.88 8.75
N VAL A 629 19.58 4.18 8.45
CA VAL A 629 19.89 5.25 9.42
C VAL A 629 18.62 5.88 9.99
N SER A 630 18.56 6.03 11.31
CA SER A 630 17.48 6.70 12.03
C SER A 630 17.76 8.21 12.15
N THR A 631 17.43 8.98 11.12
CA THR A 631 17.78 10.42 11.06
C THR A 631 16.89 11.33 11.91
N TRP A 632 15.74 10.84 12.38
CA TRP A 632 14.80 11.55 13.27
C TRP A 632 15.22 11.57 14.76
N LEU A 633 16.37 10.97 15.08
CA LEU A 633 16.97 11.04 16.41
C LEU A 633 18.06 12.12 16.51
N LEU A 634 18.32 12.84 15.41
CA LEU A 634 19.39 13.81 15.24
C LEU A 634 19.01 15.23 15.67
#